data_AF-A0A8T6WLG8-F1
#
_entry.id   AF-A0A8T6WLG8-F1
#
_cell.length_a   1.000
_cell.length_b   1.000
_cell.length_c   1.000
_cell.angle_alpha   90.00
_cell.angle_beta   90.00
_cell.angle_gamma   90.00
#
_symmetry.space_group_name_H-M   'P 1'
#
loop_
_entity.id
_entity.type
_entity.pdbx_description
1 polymer ?
#
loop_
_entity_poly.entity_id
_entity_poly.type
_entity_poly.pdbx_seq_one_letter_code
_entity_poly.pdbx_strand_id
1 'polypeptide(L)' 'MRLKLGLKPKTRIIYRIRDGVLVVEPVPKLEDVLKKPSALKVSIKELHSLRRELSKEAEA' A
#
# COMPACT_ATOMS: atom_id res chain seq x y z
N MET A 1 -14.40 -13.42 15.71
CA MET A 1 -12.95 -13.15 15.61
C MET A 1 -12.59 -12.11 14.54
N ARG A 2 -13.20 -12.11 13.32
CA ARG A 2 -12.96 -11.08 12.27
C ARG A 2 -13.44 -9.65 12.61
N LEU A 3 -14.58 -9.50 13.29
CA LEU A 3 -15.17 -8.19 13.64
C LEU A 3 -14.32 -7.39 14.64
N LYS A 4 -13.60 -8.06 15.55
CA LYS A 4 -12.73 -7.40 16.53
C LYS A 4 -11.50 -6.72 15.90
N LEU A 5 -11.16 -7.06 14.65
CA LEU A 5 -10.03 -6.49 13.91
C LEU A 5 -10.44 -5.34 12.97
N GLY A 6 -11.71 -4.89 13.00
CA GLY A 6 -12.20 -3.80 12.14
C GLY A 6 -12.22 -4.12 10.64
N LEU A 7 -12.13 -5.40 10.27
CA LEU A 7 -12.07 -5.85 8.88
C LEU A 7 -13.48 -5.88 8.27
N LYS A 8 -13.66 -5.17 7.15
CA LYS A 8 -14.93 -5.20 6.42
C LYS A 8 -15.22 -6.62 5.88
N PRO A 9 -16.50 -7.01 5.74
CA PRO A 9 -16.87 -8.26 5.10
C PRO A 9 -16.25 -8.38 3.70
N LYS A 10 -15.78 -9.59 3.34
CA LYS A 10 -15.17 -9.90 2.03
C LYS A 10 -13.88 -9.12 1.71
N THR A 11 -13.19 -8.53 2.70
CA THR A 11 -11.86 -7.94 2.50
C THR A 11 -10.81 -9.05 2.29
N ARG A 12 -9.96 -8.87 1.27
CA ARG A 12 -8.77 -9.71 1.05
C ARG A 12 -7.76 -9.41 2.14
N ILE A 13 -7.09 -10.44 2.65
CA ILE A 13 -6.18 -10.32 3.79
C ILE A 13 -4.89 -11.07 3.45
N ILE A 14 -3.75 -10.51 3.84
CA ILE A 14 -2.46 -11.18 3.84
C ILE A 14 -2.16 -11.62 5.28
N TYR A 15 -1.84 -12.91 5.43
CA TYR A 15 -1.39 -13.47 6.69
C TYR A 15 0.13 -13.65 6.63
N ARG A 16 0.84 -13.17 7.65
CA ARG A 16 2.29 -13.35 7.78
C ARG A 16 2.61 -13.65 9.24
N ILE A 17 3.52 -14.59 9.48
CA ILE A 17 4.06 -14.83 10.83
C ILE A 17 5.35 -14.02 10.95
N ARG A 18 5.47 -13.21 12.01
CA ARG A 18 6.71 -12.53 12.41
C ARG A 18 6.90 -12.70 13.91
N ASP A 19 8.06 -13.21 14.32
CA ASP A 19 8.45 -13.36 15.74
C ASP A 19 7.41 -14.10 16.61
N GLY A 20 6.80 -15.15 16.05
CA GLY A 20 5.75 -15.92 16.73
C GLY A 20 4.37 -15.27 16.74
N VAL A 21 4.20 -14.09 16.13
CA VAL A 21 2.93 -13.36 16.02
C VAL A 21 2.35 -13.49 14.62
N LEU A 22 1.05 -13.78 14.54
CA LEU A 22 0.28 -13.76 13.28
C LEU A 22 -0.12 -12.31 12.94
N VAL A 23 0.60 -11.71 12.00
CA VAL A 23 0.29 -10.40 11.40
C VAL A 23 -0.80 -10.59 10.34
N VAL A 24 -1.85 -9.78 10.44
CA VAL A 24 -3.04 -9.84 9.59
C VAL A 24 -3.25 -8.48 8.94
N GLU A 25 -2.91 -8.34 7.66
CA GLU A 25 -2.99 -7.07 6.94
C GLU A 25 -4.15 -7.08 5.92
N PRO A 26 -5.12 -6.16 6.01
CA PRO A 26 -6.14 -6.02 4.97
C PRO A 26 -5.53 -5.45 3.69
N VAL A 27 -5.87 -6.06 2.57
CA VAL A 27 -5.61 -5.50 1.24
C VAL A 27 -6.81 -4.65 0.85
N PRO A 28 -6.68 -3.31 0.77
CA PRO A 28 -7.78 -2.45 0.35
C PRO A 28 -8.09 -2.67 -1.13
N LYS A 29 -9.34 -2.41 -1.53
CA LYS A 29 -9.69 -2.31 -2.95
C LYS A 29 -9.21 -0.97 -3.50
N LEU A 30 -8.96 -0.91 -4.80
CA LEU A 30 -8.55 0.33 -5.47
C LEU A 30 -9.53 1.49 -5.20
N GLU A 31 -10.84 1.22 -5.24
CA GLU A 31 -11.90 2.19 -4.96
C GLU A 31 -11.80 2.78 -3.54
N ASP A 32 -11.44 1.96 -2.54
CA ASP A 32 -11.26 2.42 -1.15
C ASP A 32 -10.01 3.28 -0.99
N VAL A 33 -8.98 3.05 -1.82
CA VAL A 33 -7.73 3.85 -1.83
C VAL A 33 -7.98 5.21 -2.49
N LEU A 34 -8.70 5.23 -3.61
CA LEU A 34 -9.00 6.46 -4.36
C LEU A 34 -9.93 7.43 -3.60
N LYS A 35 -10.77 6.91 -2.68
CA LYS A 35 -11.61 7.74 -1.81
C LYS A 35 -10.84 8.45 -0.70
N LYS A 36 -9.62 7.98 -0.38
CA LYS A 36 -8.80 8.62 0.66
C LYS A 36 -8.11 9.84 0.07
N PRO A 37 -7.87 10.90 0.88
CA PRO A 37 -7.05 12.00 0.44
C PRO A 37 -5.69 11.48 -0.02
N SER A 38 -5.20 11.99 -1.14
CA SER A 38 -3.90 11.62 -1.67
C SER A 38 -2.83 11.93 -0.62
N ALA A 39 -2.11 10.91 -0.17
CA ALA A 39 -1.06 11.05 0.84
C ALA A 39 0.12 11.88 0.34
N LEU A 40 0.27 11.97 -0.99
CA LEU A 40 1.31 12.73 -1.66
C LEU A 40 0.66 13.53 -2.80
N LYS A 41 0.97 14.82 -2.88
CA LYS A 41 0.72 15.64 -4.06
C LYS A 41 2.03 15.78 -4.79
N VAL A 42 2.12 15.20 -5.98
CA VAL A 42 3.28 15.32 -6.85
C VAL A 42 2.78 15.65 -8.24
N SER A 43 3.47 16.57 -8.93
CA SER A 43 3.18 16.85 -10.32
C SER A 43 3.70 15.72 -11.22
N ILE A 44 3.12 15.59 -12.42
CA ILE A 44 3.56 14.62 -13.42
C ILE A 44 5.04 14.83 -13.77
N LYS A 45 5.50 16.09 -13.83
CA LYS A 45 6.90 16.45 -14.12
C LYS A 45 7.84 15.94 -13.03
N GLU A 46 7.50 16.14 -11.76
CA GLU A 46 8.29 15.65 -10.62
C GLU A 46 8.35 14.12 -10.60
N LEU A 47 7.21 13.44 -10.86
CA LEU A 47 7.18 11.98 -10.93
C LEU A 47 8.06 11.43 -12.06
N HIS A 48 8.06 12.09 -13.23
CA HIS A 48 8.91 11.72 -14.36
C HIS A 48 10.40 11.93 -14.08
N SER A 49 10.77 13.03 -13.42
CA SER A 49 12.17 13.26 -13.01
C SER A 49 12.62 12.21 -12.01
N LEU A 50 11.82 11.95 -10.97
CA LEU A 50 12.13 10.96 -9.93
C LEU A 50 12.36 9.57 -10.53
N ARG A 51 11.51 9.15 -11.48
CA ARG A 51 11.69 7.87 -12.19
C ARG A 51 13.03 7.82 -12.94
N ARG A 52 13.40 8.91 -13.63
CA ARG A 52 14.66 8.96 -14.39
C ARG A 52 15.89 8.87 -13.49
N GLU A 53 15.85 9.52 -12.33
CA GLU A 53 16.95 9.49 -11.36
C GLU A 53 17.10 8.09 -10.76
N LEU A 54 16.02 7.48 -10.25
CA LEU A 54 16.04 6.12 -9.72
C LEU A 54 16.51 5.08 -10.75
N SER A 55 16.12 5.25 -12.02
CA SER A 55 16.57 4.36 -13.10
C SER A 55 18.08 4.44 -13.31
N LYS A 56 18.66 5.64 -13.22
CA LYS A 56 20.12 5.82 -13.37
C LYS A 56 20.87 5.20 -12.19
N GLU A 57 20.35 5.32 -10.97
CA GLU A 57 20.96 4.73 -9.78
C GLU A 57 20.91 3.19 -9.80
N ALA A 58 19.86 2.60 -10.37
CA ALA A 58 19.70 1.15 -10.45
C ALA A 58 20.52 0.47 -11.57
N GLU A 59 20.92 1.23 -12.59
CA GLU A 59 21.74 0.75 -13.72
C GLU A 59 23.26 0.99 -13.54
N ALA A 60 23.66 1.66 -12.46
CA ALA A 60 25.06 1.93 -12.08
C ALA A 60 25.64 0.80 -11.23
#